data_AF-A0A604YD23-F1
#
_entry.id   AF-A0A604YD23-F1
#
_cell.length_a   1.000
_cell.length_b   1.000
_cell.length_c   1.000
_cell.angle_alpha   90.00
_cell.angle_beta   90.00
_cell.angle_gamma   90.00
#
_symmetry.space_group_name_H-M   'P 1'
#
loop_
_entity.id
_entity.type
_entity.pdbx_description
1 polymer ?
#
loop_
_entity_poly.entity_id
_entity_poly.type
_entity_poly.pdbx_seq_one_letter_code
_entity_poly.pdbx_strand_id
1 'polypeptide(L)'
;MAVTPYQTAFLQLLPSGLAWNKSPDSKLSALAQAISDVIATAADDARQMLRERFPSTSRWYLGEWESFLGLPDCTSENGTLSERQRAAANKMRMTGNLSRRFYEWLAAQYGFTVRLTDSTEGQWVTQVNIYGIKNYRNATVLDNVLTPLRVYESGALECLLEKYKPAHQIYKFVYHDGDN
;
A
#
# COMPACT_ATOMS: atom_id res chain seq x y z
N MET A 1 43.85 -5.82 -0.82
CA MET A 1 42.45 -6.16 -1.12
C MET A 1 41.67 -6.05 0.20
N ALA A 2 40.52 -5.37 0.25
CA ALA A 2 39.78 -5.21 1.51
C ALA A 2 38.97 -6.48 1.81
N VAL A 3 39.14 -7.04 3.01
CA VAL A 3 38.45 -8.24 3.49
C VAL A 3 37.04 -7.84 3.96
N THR A 4 35.99 -8.59 3.57
CA THR A 4 34.62 -8.24 3.98
C THR A 4 34.39 -8.54 5.47
N PRO A 5 33.38 -7.90 6.12
CA PRO A 5 33.08 -8.19 7.53
C PRO A 5 32.77 -9.67 7.81
N TYR A 6 32.01 -10.31 6.93
CA TYR A 6 31.68 -11.74 7.04
C TYR A 6 32.90 -12.63 6.82
N GLN A 7 33.74 -12.32 5.83
CA GLN A 7 35.01 -13.03 5.60
C GLN A 7 35.94 -12.92 6.81
N THR A 8 36.02 -11.73 7.42
CA THR A 8 36.81 -11.50 8.64
C THR A 8 36.28 -12.36 9.80
N ALA A 9 34.96 -12.35 10.02
CA ALA A 9 34.33 -13.17 11.06
C ALA A 9 34.59 -14.67 10.83
N PHE A 10 34.45 -15.14 9.59
CA PHE A 10 34.72 -16.53 9.23
C PHE A 10 36.18 -16.92 9.50
N LEU A 11 37.14 -16.10 9.06
CA LEU A 11 38.57 -16.34 9.29
C LEU A 11 38.93 -16.33 10.79
N GLN A 12 38.24 -15.54 11.61
CA GLN A 12 38.43 -15.52 13.06
C GLN A 12 37.94 -16.80 13.75
N LEU A 13 36.92 -17.47 13.19
CA LEU A 13 36.40 -18.74 13.73
C LEU A 13 37.32 -19.95 13.42
N LEU A 14 38.24 -19.81 12.45
CA LEU A 14 39.21 -20.86 12.15
C LEU A 14 40.31 -20.91 13.22
N PRO A 15 40.88 -22.09 13.51
CA PRO A 15 42.03 -22.20 14.42
C PRO A 15 43.23 -21.35 13.97
N SER A 16 44.16 -21.10 14.89
CA SER A 16 45.45 -20.48 14.59
C SER A 16 46.49 -21.54 14.19
N GLY A 17 47.51 -21.13 13.42
CA GLY A 17 48.64 -21.98 13.03
C GLY A 17 48.98 -21.94 11.54
N LEU A 18 50.09 -22.58 11.17
CA LEU A 18 50.64 -22.56 9.81
C LEU A 18 49.68 -23.13 8.75
N ALA A 19 48.85 -24.09 9.12
CA ALA A 19 47.83 -24.67 8.23
C ALA A 19 46.71 -23.68 7.87
N TRP A 20 46.50 -22.66 8.70
CA TRP A 20 45.42 -21.67 8.59
C TRP A 20 45.98 -20.31 8.19
N ASN A 21 46.60 -20.22 7.00
CA ASN A 21 47.09 -18.94 6.48
C ASN A 21 45.90 -17.99 6.20
N LYS A 22 45.71 -16.99 7.06
CA LYS A 22 44.64 -15.97 6.97
C LYS A 22 45.07 -14.71 6.22
N SER A 23 46.23 -14.72 5.55
CA SER A 23 46.67 -13.60 4.72
C SER A 23 45.62 -13.28 3.64
N PRO A 24 45.33 -12.00 3.35
CA PRO A 24 44.35 -11.60 2.36
C PRO A 24 44.53 -12.27 0.99
N ASP A 25 45.77 -12.52 0.58
CA ASP A 25 46.12 -13.07 -0.74
C ASP A 25 46.19 -14.62 -0.76
N SER A 26 45.83 -15.29 0.34
CA SER A 26 45.86 -16.75 0.42
C SER A 26 44.67 -17.41 -0.28
N LYS A 27 44.86 -18.64 -0.78
CA LYS A 27 43.75 -19.45 -1.33
C LYS A 27 42.65 -19.71 -0.30
N LEU A 28 43.03 -19.83 0.97
CA LEU A 28 42.10 -20.01 2.08
C LEU A 28 41.24 -18.75 2.28
N SER A 29 41.85 -17.56 2.25
CA SER A 29 41.12 -16.29 2.30
C SER A 29 40.14 -16.14 1.13
N ALA A 30 40.54 -16.53 -0.08
CA ALA A 30 39.65 -16.53 -1.25
C ALA A 30 38.48 -17.51 -1.10
N LEU A 31 38.72 -18.73 -0.58
CA LEU A 31 37.66 -19.68 -0.28
C LEU A 31 36.72 -19.16 0.82
N ALA A 32 37.29 -18.57 1.89
CA ALA A 32 36.52 -17.97 2.97
C ALA A 32 35.63 -16.83 2.47
N GLN A 33 36.10 -16.03 1.49
CA GLN A 33 35.29 -15.01 0.84
C GLN A 33 34.08 -15.63 0.15
N ALA A 34 34.28 -16.61 -0.73
CA ALA A 34 33.20 -17.25 -1.48
C ALA A 34 32.12 -17.86 -0.56
N ILE A 35 32.55 -18.49 0.55
CA ILE A 35 31.61 -19.03 1.56
C ILE A 35 30.88 -17.89 2.28
N SER A 36 31.60 -16.83 2.65
CA SER A 36 31.05 -15.71 3.41
C SER A 36 30.07 -14.84 2.60
N ASP A 37 30.24 -14.77 1.28
CA ASP A 37 29.34 -14.01 0.40
C ASP A 37 27.91 -14.57 0.44
N VAL A 38 27.76 -15.89 0.42
CA VAL A 38 26.44 -16.54 0.56
C VAL A 38 25.78 -16.23 1.90
N ILE A 39 26.58 -16.22 2.98
CA ILE A 39 26.10 -15.88 4.33
C ILE A 39 25.71 -14.41 4.40
N ALA A 40 26.48 -13.53 3.76
CA ALA A 40 26.19 -12.10 3.69
C ALA A 40 24.85 -11.85 2.99
N THR A 41 24.63 -12.49 1.83
CA THR A 41 23.35 -12.44 1.11
C THR A 41 22.20 -12.95 1.98
N ALA A 42 22.33 -14.12 2.61
CA ALA A 42 21.30 -14.66 3.48
C ALA A 42 20.98 -13.74 4.68
N ALA A 43 22.00 -13.08 5.25
CA ALA A 43 21.81 -12.12 6.32
C ALA A 43 21.10 -10.85 5.84
N ASP A 44 21.37 -10.38 4.63
CA ASP A 44 20.67 -9.23 4.04
C ASP A 44 19.22 -9.56 3.69
N ASP A 45 18.96 -10.76 3.18
CA ASP A 45 17.60 -11.27 2.94
C ASP A 45 16.82 -11.36 4.25
N ALA A 46 17.43 -11.89 5.32
CA ALA A 46 16.80 -11.94 6.64
C ALA A 46 16.45 -10.54 7.17
N ARG A 47 17.33 -9.54 6.95
CA ARG A 47 17.03 -8.13 7.29
C ARG A 47 15.92 -7.56 6.41
N GLN A 48 15.86 -7.93 5.13
CA GLN A 48 14.76 -7.53 4.25
C GLN A 48 13.44 -8.14 4.72
N MET A 49 13.39 -9.42 5.10
CA MET A 49 12.19 -10.07 5.64
C MET A 49 11.60 -9.34 6.85
N LEU A 50 12.43 -8.75 7.72
CA LEU A 50 11.93 -7.91 8.82
C LEU A 50 11.19 -6.65 8.33
N ARG A 51 11.61 -6.08 7.20
CA ARG A 51 10.89 -4.97 6.53
C ARG A 51 9.63 -5.46 5.82
N GLU A 52 9.57 -6.72 5.42
CA GLU A 52 8.38 -7.31 4.79
C GLU A 52 7.22 -7.57 5.76
N ARG A 53 7.47 -7.52 7.07
CA ARG A 53 6.47 -7.78 8.12
C ARG A 53 5.23 -6.88 8.06
N PHE A 54 5.34 -5.68 7.50
CA PHE A 54 4.21 -4.75 7.39
C PHE A 54 3.96 -4.34 5.95
N PRO A 55 2.71 -4.18 5.52
CA PRO A 55 2.37 -3.78 4.16
C PRO A 55 2.91 -2.39 3.79
N SER A 56 3.13 -1.50 4.77
CA SER A 56 3.72 -0.18 4.53
C SER A 56 5.19 -0.21 4.09
N THR A 57 5.90 -1.31 4.36
CA THR A 57 7.33 -1.45 4.10
C THR A 57 7.67 -2.65 3.21
N SER A 58 6.71 -3.55 3.00
CA SER A 58 6.84 -4.76 2.18
C SER A 58 7.01 -4.43 0.70
N ARG A 59 7.98 -5.08 0.06
CA ARG A 59 8.26 -4.96 -1.38
C ARG A 59 8.12 -6.29 -2.08
N TRP A 60 8.64 -7.36 -1.46
CA TRP A 60 8.59 -8.71 -2.03
C TRP A 60 7.22 -9.36 -1.83
N TYR A 61 6.63 -9.19 -0.65
CA TYR A 61 5.36 -9.82 -0.26
C TYR A 61 4.15 -8.89 -0.36
N LEU A 62 4.30 -7.74 -1.04
CA LEU A 62 3.22 -6.77 -1.13
C LEU A 62 1.97 -7.36 -1.81
N GLY A 63 2.17 -8.19 -2.85
CA GLY A 63 1.07 -8.88 -3.53
C GLY A 63 0.31 -9.86 -2.62
N GLU A 64 1.01 -10.54 -1.71
CA GLU A 64 0.36 -11.43 -0.74
C GLU A 64 -0.43 -10.63 0.30
N TRP A 65 0.12 -9.51 0.76
CA TRP A 65 -0.60 -8.59 1.64
C TRP A 65 -1.86 -8.04 0.97
N GLU A 66 -1.78 -7.65 -0.30
CA GLU A 66 -2.94 -7.17 -1.05
C GLU A 66 -4.00 -8.25 -1.20
N SER A 67 -3.62 -9.48 -1.55
CA SER A 67 -4.53 -10.62 -1.61
C SER A 67 -5.21 -10.90 -0.27
N PHE A 68 -4.44 -10.91 0.83
CA PHE A 68 -4.97 -11.08 2.19
C PHE A 68 -5.97 -9.98 2.58
N LEU A 69 -5.71 -8.73 2.15
CA LEU A 69 -6.55 -7.57 2.45
C LEU A 69 -7.70 -7.37 1.46
N GLY A 70 -7.81 -8.22 0.43
CA GLY A 70 -8.81 -8.11 -0.64
C GLY A 70 -8.64 -6.85 -1.49
N LEU A 71 -7.39 -6.48 -1.77
CA LEU A 71 -7.00 -5.40 -2.68
C LEU A 71 -6.60 -5.99 -4.05
N PRO A 72 -6.80 -5.24 -5.15
CA PRO A 72 -7.44 -3.93 -5.22
C PRO A 72 -8.95 -4.04 -5.07
N ASP A 73 -9.56 -3.14 -4.30
CA ASP A 73 -11.01 -3.10 -4.14
C ASP A 73 -11.69 -2.07 -5.04
N CYS A 74 -11.24 -0.82 -4.97
CA CYS A 74 -11.82 0.32 -5.68
C CYS A 74 -10.75 1.17 -6.39
N THR A 75 -9.46 0.85 -6.19
CA THR A 75 -8.32 1.49 -6.87
C THR A 75 -7.85 0.65 -8.03
N SER A 76 -7.30 1.26 -9.07
CA SER A 76 -6.67 0.53 -10.17
C SER A 76 -5.42 -0.25 -9.70
N GLU A 77 -5.16 -1.42 -10.28
CA GLU A 77 -3.96 -2.25 -10.04
C GLU A 77 -2.65 -1.52 -10.38
N ASN A 78 -2.72 -0.42 -11.13
CA ASN A 78 -1.58 0.26 -11.74
C ASN A 78 -1.01 1.40 -10.89
N GLY A 79 -1.08 1.30 -9.56
CA GLY A 79 -0.46 2.25 -8.64
C GLY A 79 1.06 2.05 -8.53
N THR A 80 1.78 3.11 -8.16
CA THR A 80 3.19 2.99 -7.76
C THR A 80 3.35 2.12 -6.52
N LEU A 81 4.55 1.56 -6.29
CA LEU A 81 4.84 0.74 -5.09
C LEU A 81 4.43 1.46 -3.79
N SER A 82 4.74 2.76 -3.67
CA SER A 82 4.42 3.57 -2.49
C SER A 82 2.91 3.73 -2.29
N GLU A 83 2.15 3.94 -3.36
CA GLU A 83 0.70 4.06 -3.30
C GLU A 83 0.04 2.76 -2.87
N ARG A 84 0.51 1.63 -3.41
CA ARG A 84 0.06 0.28 -3.05
C ARG A 84 0.35 -0.04 -1.59
N GLN A 85 1.58 0.23 -1.12
CA GLN A 85 1.95 0.10 0.29
C GLN A 85 1.07 0.95 1.21
N ARG A 86 0.77 2.20 0.81
CA ARG A 86 -0.11 3.09 1.57
C ARG A 86 -1.54 2.56 1.62
N ALA A 87 -2.08 2.08 0.50
CA ALA A 87 -3.42 1.50 0.44
C ALA A 87 -3.54 0.26 1.33
N ALA A 88 -2.60 -0.69 1.22
CA ALA A 88 -2.55 -1.89 2.04
C ALA A 88 -2.37 -1.55 3.53
N ALA A 89 -1.50 -0.59 3.87
CA ALA A 89 -1.30 -0.15 5.24
C ALA A 89 -2.53 0.55 5.84
N ASN A 90 -3.24 1.35 5.04
CA ASN A 90 -4.48 1.99 5.47
C ASN A 90 -5.58 0.96 5.70
N LYS A 91 -5.74 0.00 4.78
CA LYS A 91 -6.68 -1.10 4.92
C LYS A 91 -6.41 -1.96 6.16
N MET A 92 -5.14 -2.28 6.44
CA MET A 92 -4.74 -3.06 7.62
C MET A 92 -5.03 -2.33 8.94
N ARG A 93 -4.88 -0.99 8.97
CA ARG A 93 -5.16 -0.17 10.16
C ARG A 93 -6.63 0.23 10.30
N MET A 94 -7.42 0.09 9.25
CA MET A 94 -8.78 0.58 9.19
C MET A 94 -9.64 -0.14 10.24
N THR A 95 -10.10 0.62 11.23
CA THR A 95 -11.10 0.17 12.20
C THR A 95 -12.42 0.85 11.85
N GLY A 96 -13.45 0.07 11.50
CA GLY A 96 -14.75 0.59 11.11
C GLY A 96 -15.43 1.38 12.22
N ASN A 97 -16.12 2.46 11.86
CA ASN A 97 -17.00 3.22 12.74
C ASN A 97 -18.20 3.72 11.90
N LEU A 98 -19.37 3.88 12.53
CA LEU A 98 -20.61 4.28 11.86
C LEU A 98 -20.86 5.80 11.91
N SER A 99 -19.95 6.59 12.49
CA SER A 99 -20.07 8.05 12.55
C SER A 99 -19.76 8.73 11.22
N ARG A 100 -20.40 9.87 10.93
CA ARG A 100 -20.12 10.67 9.72
C ARG A 100 -18.65 11.06 9.60
N ARG A 101 -18.04 11.46 10.71
CA ARG A 101 -16.62 11.83 10.77
C ARG A 101 -15.68 10.72 10.32
N PHE A 102 -16.03 9.46 10.56
CA PHE A 102 -15.24 8.34 10.08
C PHE A 102 -15.21 8.27 8.55
N TYR A 103 -16.36 8.42 7.90
CA TYR A 103 -16.45 8.41 6.44
C TYR A 103 -15.79 9.63 5.80
N GLU A 104 -15.87 10.81 6.44
CA GLU A 104 -15.14 12.01 6.02
C GLU A 104 -13.63 11.81 6.14
N TRP A 105 -13.16 11.24 7.26
CA TRP A 105 -11.75 10.88 7.45
C TRP A 105 -11.28 9.82 6.46
N LEU A 106 -12.10 8.82 6.18
CA LEU A 106 -11.80 7.76 5.22
C LEU A 106 -11.61 8.34 3.82
N ALA A 107 -12.50 9.21 3.36
CA ALA A 107 -12.36 9.90 2.08
C ALA A 107 -11.08 10.76 2.01
N ALA A 108 -10.75 11.45 3.10
CA ALA A 108 -9.53 12.25 3.18
C ALA A 108 -8.23 11.43 3.03
N GLN A 109 -8.21 10.17 3.49
CA GLN A 109 -7.06 9.27 3.29
C GLN A 109 -6.80 8.94 1.80
N TYR A 110 -7.83 9.05 0.97
CA TYR A 110 -7.76 8.86 -0.48
C TYR A 110 -7.63 10.18 -1.24
N GLY A 111 -7.45 11.31 -0.53
CA GLY A 111 -7.25 12.63 -1.12
C GLY A 111 -8.53 13.39 -1.45
N PHE A 112 -9.69 12.95 -0.96
CA PHE A 112 -10.98 13.58 -1.23
C PHE A 112 -11.49 14.37 -0.03
N THR A 113 -12.04 15.56 -0.30
CA THR A 113 -12.72 16.38 0.71
C THR A 113 -14.23 16.16 0.59
N VAL A 114 -14.83 15.54 1.60
CA VAL A 114 -16.27 15.25 1.62
C VAL A 114 -16.94 15.73 2.91
N ARG A 115 -18.24 15.98 2.83
CA ARG A 115 -19.09 16.30 3.99
C ARG A 115 -20.41 15.52 3.91
N LEU A 116 -20.73 14.78 4.96
CA LEU A 116 -21.97 14.01 5.03
C LEU A 116 -23.07 14.82 5.72
N THR A 117 -24.19 15.03 5.02
CA THR A 117 -25.37 15.75 5.53
C THR A 117 -26.63 14.91 5.35
N ASP A 118 -27.66 15.22 6.15
CA ASP A 118 -28.98 14.59 6.01
C ASP A 118 -29.63 15.01 4.69
N SER A 119 -30.32 14.08 4.03
CA SER A 119 -31.13 14.37 2.84
C SER A 119 -32.56 14.73 3.22
N THR A 120 -33.19 15.59 2.42
CA THR A 120 -34.63 15.87 2.50
C THR A 120 -35.50 14.74 1.95
N GLU A 121 -34.91 13.77 1.25
CA GLU A 121 -35.62 12.63 0.65
C GLU A 121 -35.98 11.52 1.66
N GLY A 122 -35.35 11.53 2.85
CA GLY A 122 -35.69 10.62 3.94
C GLY A 122 -34.54 10.35 4.91
N GLN A 123 -34.88 9.83 6.09
CA GLN A 123 -33.93 9.57 7.19
C GLN A 123 -32.86 8.51 6.90
N TRP A 124 -33.07 7.71 5.85
CA TRP A 124 -32.15 6.64 5.43
C TRP A 124 -31.25 7.07 4.27
N VAL A 125 -31.41 8.30 3.80
CA VAL A 125 -30.63 8.87 2.69
C VAL A 125 -29.66 9.89 3.26
N THR A 126 -28.37 9.61 3.08
CA THR A 126 -27.29 10.55 3.44
C THR A 126 -26.75 11.17 2.17
N GLN A 127 -26.69 12.50 2.14
CA GLN A 127 -26.05 13.23 1.06
C GLN A 127 -24.54 13.33 1.33
N VAL A 128 -23.75 12.84 0.39
CA VAL A 128 -22.29 12.93 0.39
C VAL A 128 -21.91 14.10 -0.51
N ASN A 129 -21.57 15.23 0.10
CA ASN A 129 -21.12 16.42 -0.61
C ASN A 129 -19.63 16.31 -0.87
N ILE A 130 -19.22 16.39 -2.12
CA ILE A 130 -17.83 16.22 -2.56
C ILE A 130 -17.35 17.55 -3.12
N TYR A 131 -16.19 18.03 -2.66
CA TYR A 131 -15.65 19.34 -2.98
C TYR A 131 -14.32 19.23 -3.73
N GLY A 132 -14.03 20.22 -4.58
CA GLY A 132 -12.72 20.39 -5.23
C GLY A 132 -12.45 19.47 -6.43
N ILE A 133 -13.43 18.66 -6.86
CA ILE A 133 -13.28 17.78 -8.02
C ILE A 133 -13.82 18.48 -9.27
N LYS A 134 -12.91 18.81 -10.19
CA LYS A 134 -13.24 19.52 -11.44
C LYS A 134 -13.18 18.64 -12.69
N ASN A 135 -12.46 17.52 -12.62
CA ASN A 135 -12.25 16.65 -13.77
C ASN A 135 -13.38 15.63 -13.89
N TYR A 136 -14.20 15.78 -14.92
CA TYR A 136 -15.17 14.79 -15.35
C TYR A 136 -15.09 14.60 -16.86
N ARG A 137 -15.45 13.41 -17.32
CA ARG A 137 -15.79 13.17 -18.73
C ARG A 137 -17.29 12.95 -18.85
N ASN A 138 -17.88 13.44 -19.93
CA ASN A 138 -19.25 13.10 -20.26
C ASN A 138 -19.32 11.66 -20.80
N ALA A 139 -20.44 10.99 -20.55
CA ALA A 139 -20.75 9.73 -21.22
C ALA A 139 -20.87 9.97 -22.73
N THR A 140 -20.33 9.04 -23.49
CA THR A 140 -20.39 9.01 -24.96
C THR A 140 -21.33 7.88 -25.41
N VAL A 141 -21.77 7.93 -26.66
CA VAL A 141 -22.61 6.86 -27.24
C VAL A 141 -21.91 5.50 -27.33
N LEU A 142 -20.61 5.46 -27.11
CA LEU A 142 -19.80 4.24 -27.04
C LEU A 142 -19.75 3.65 -25.62
N ASP A 143 -20.18 4.40 -24.60
CA ASP A 143 -20.26 3.91 -23.24
C ASP A 143 -21.50 3.03 -23.02
N ASN A 144 -21.45 2.15 -22.02
CA ASN A 144 -22.59 1.32 -21.61
C ASN A 144 -23.77 2.19 -21.13
N VAL A 145 -25.01 1.71 -21.31
CA VAL A 145 -26.23 2.37 -20.81
C VAL A 145 -26.28 2.54 -19.28
N LEU A 146 -25.49 1.77 -18.54
CA LEU A 146 -25.35 1.89 -17.09
C LEU A 146 -24.26 2.88 -16.68
N THR A 147 -23.48 3.42 -17.62
CA THR A 147 -22.45 4.42 -17.32
C THR A 147 -23.12 5.74 -16.93
N PRO A 148 -22.70 6.37 -15.81
CA PRO A 148 -23.22 7.69 -15.41
C PRO A 148 -22.99 8.74 -16.50
N LEU A 149 -23.92 9.67 -16.66
CA LEU A 149 -23.83 10.75 -17.66
C LEU A 149 -22.57 11.62 -17.49
N ARG A 150 -22.05 11.70 -16.26
CA ARG A 150 -20.74 12.27 -15.94
C ARG A 150 -19.93 11.26 -15.16
N VAL A 151 -18.79 10.86 -15.71
CA VAL A 151 -17.83 9.99 -15.05
C VAL A 151 -16.73 10.87 -14.46
N TYR A 152 -16.72 10.94 -13.13
CA TYR A 152 -15.72 11.69 -12.38
C TYR A 152 -14.50 10.79 -12.08
N GLU A 153 -13.32 11.40 -11.94
CA GLU A 153 -12.11 10.69 -11.48
C GLU A 153 -12.29 10.09 -10.06
N SER A 154 -13.33 10.49 -9.33
CA SER A 154 -13.76 9.96 -8.03
C SER A 154 -14.56 8.66 -8.08
N GLY A 155 -14.63 7.93 -9.19
CA GLY A 155 -15.27 6.61 -9.20
C GLY A 155 -14.74 5.66 -8.11
N ALA A 156 -13.45 5.80 -7.76
CA ALA A 156 -12.85 5.09 -6.63
C ALA A 156 -13.46 5.47 -5.26
N LEU A 157 -13.83 6.74 -5.06
CA LEU A 157 -14.46 7.24 -3.83
C LEU A 157 -15.89 6.72 -3.69
N GLU A 158 -16.67 6.72 -4.77
CA GLU A 158 -18.04 6.21 -4.76
C GLU A 158 -18.04 4.71 -4.42
N CYS A 159 -17.19 3.92 -5.09
CA CYS A 159 -16.99 2.51 -4.78
C CYS A 159 -16.59 2.29 -3.31
N LEU A 160 -15.65 3.10 -2.79
CA LEU A 160 -15.16 3.00 -1.42
C LEU A 160 -16.29 3.24 -0.40
N LEU A 161 -17.01 4.36 -0.54
CA LEU A 161 -18.06 4.72 0.40
C LEU A 161 -19.24 3.77 0.30
N GLU A 162 -19.62 3.32 -0.90
CA GLU A 162 -20.65 2.28 -1.09
C GLU A 162 -20.26 0.93 -0.47
N LYS A 163 -18.98 0.56 -0.49
CA LYS A 163 -18.50 -0.70 0.10
C LYS A 163 -18.56 -0.69 1.64
N TYR A 164 -18.29 0.46 2.25
CA TYR A 164 -18.21 0.59 3.72
C TYR A 164 -19.41 1.25 4.38
N LYS A 165 -20.40 1.72 3.60
CA LYS A 165 -21.59 2.34 4.17
C LYS A 165 -22.35 1.36 5.06
N PRO A 166 -23.11 1.86 6.05
CA PRO A 166 -24.03 1.03 6.81
C PRO A 166 -25.09 0.43 5.87
N ALA A 167 -25.44 -0.85 6.06
CA ALA A 167 -26.32 -1.58 5.14
C ALA A 167 -27.69 -0.92 4.89
N HIS A 168 -28.20 -0.15 5.87
CA HIS A 168 -29.51 0.51 5.80
C HIS A 168 -29.45 1.93 5.20
N GLN A 169 -28.25 2.47 4.97
CA GLN A 169 -28.07 3.83 4.45
C GLN A 169 -27.93 3.81 2.93
N ILE A 170 -28.55 4.79 2.29
CA ILE A 170 -28.42 5.07 0.86
C ILE A 170 -27.58 6.34 0.74
N TYR A 171 -26.47 6.27 0.03
CA TYR A 171 -25.61 7.44 -0.22
C TYR A 171 -25.99 8.08 -1.54
N LYS A 172 -26.14 9.41 -1.50
CA LYS A 172 -26.36 10.24 -2.68
C LYS A 172 -25.18 11.17 -2.85
N PHE A 173 -24.40 10.94 -3.89
CA PHE A 173 -23.21 11.73 -4.18
C PHE A 173 -23.59 13.04 -4.89
N VAL A 174 -23.16 14.17 -4.33
CA VAL A 174 -23.39 15.50 -4.88
C VAL A 174 -22.05 16.21 -5.02
N TYR A 175 -21.73 16.58 -6.26
CA TYR A 175 -20.49 17.23 -6.62
C TYR A 175 -20.68 18.74 -6.63
N HIS A 176 -19.84 19.46 -5.87
CA HIS A 176 -19.84 20.91 -5.80
C HIS A 176 -18.59 21.50 -6.47
N ASP A 177 -18.78 22.55 -7.25
CA ASP A 177 -17.70 23.24 -7.98
C ASP A 177 -16.85 24.19 -7.10
N GLY A 178 -17.30 24.47 -5.87
CA GLY A 178 -16.66 25.36 -4.90
C GLY A 178 -15.99 24.65 -3.72
N ASP A 179 -15.23 25.40 -2.93
CA ASP A 179 -14.67 24.94 -1.65
C ASP A 179 -15.75 25.02 -0.54
N ASN A 180 -15.70 24.09 0.41
CA ASN A 180 -16.68 23.86 1.50
C ASN A 180 -16.80 25.04 2.48
#